data_AF-F3GNA1-F1
#
_entry.id   AF-F3GNA1-F1
#
_cell.length_a   1.000
_cell.length_b   1.000
_cell.length_c   1.000
_cell.angle_alpha   90.00
_cell.angle_beta   90.00
_cell.angle_gamma   90.00
#
_symmetry.space_group_name_H-M   'P 1'
#
loop_
_entity.id
_entity.type
_entity.pdbx_description
1 polymer ?
#
loop_
_entity_poly.entity_id
_entity_poly.type
_entity_poly.pdbx_seq_one_letter_code
_entity_poly.pdbx_strand_id
1 'polypeptide(L)'
;GTLFLDEIGDMPADTQTRLLRVLADGEFYRVGGHTPVKVDVRIIAATHQNLETLVQAGKFREDLFHRLNVIRIHIPRMSDRREDIPTLAQHF
;
A
#
# COMPACT_ATOMS: atom_id res chain seq x y z
N GLY A 1 3.74 7.88 13.53
CA GLY A 1 2.36 8.12 13.05
C GLY A 1 1.91 6.99 12.12
N THR A 2 0.74 7.06 11.48
CA THR A 2 0.31 6.07 10.48
C THR A 2 0.07 6.74 9.13
N LEU A 3 0.62 6.14 8.06
CA LEU A 3 0.41 6.55 6.68
C LEU A 3 -0.44 5.50 5.98
N PHE A 4 -1.59 5.93 5.45
CA PHE A 4 -2.42 5.10 4.58
C PHE A 4 -2.12 5.44 3.12
N LEU A 5 -1.81 4.42 2.33
CA LEU A 5 -1.55 4.54 0.90
C LEU A 5 -2.65 3.79 0.15
N ASP A 6 -3.57 4.54 -0.45
CA ASP A 6 -4.58 3.98 -1.32
C ASP A 6 -4.04 3.79 -2.75
N GLU A 7 -4.58 2.79 -3.43
CA GLU A 7 -4.22 2.40 -4.79
C GLU A 7 -2.72 2.30 -5.07
N ILE A 8 -2.01 1.60 -4.18
CA ILE A 8 -0.55 1.41 -4.31
C ILE A 8 -0.14 0.71 -5.62
N GLY A 9 -1.04 -0.03 -6.26
CA GLY A 9 -0.81 -0.67 -7.57
C GLY A 9 -0.55 0.33 -8.71
N ASP A 10 -1.05 1.57 -8.59
CA ASP A 10 -0.86 2.63 -9.59
C ASP A 10 0.41 3.46 -9.34
N MET A 11 1.18 3.13 -8.30
CA MET A 11 2.38 3.86 -7.92
C MET A 11 3.46 3.74 -9.01
N PRO A 12 3.99 4.85 -9.54
CA PRO A 12 5.10 4.82 -10.49
C PRO A 12 6.38 4.24 -9.88
N ALA A 13 7.25 3.63 -10.71
CA ALA A 13 8.43 2.88 -10.25
C ALA A 13 9.44 3.71 -9.42
N ASP A 14 9.57 5.01 -9.73
CA ASP A 14 10.42 5.93 -8.98
C ASP A 14 9.88 6.15 -7.55
N THR A 15 8.56 6.24 -7.41
CA THR A 15 7.86 6.39 -6.13
C THR A 15 7.90 5.10 -5.33
N GLN A 16 7.76 3.94 -5.99
CA GLN A 16 7.96 2.62 -5.35
C GLN A 16 9.36 2.52 -4.72
N THR A 17 10.39 3.02 -5.42
CA THR A 17 11.77 3.03 -4.92
C THR A 17 11.93 3.93 -3.69
N ARG A 18 11.25 5.08 -3.66
CA ARG A 18 11.25 5.97 -2.48
C ARG A 18 10.55 5.32 -1.29
N LEU A 19 9.40 4.69 -1.51
CA LEU A 19 8.67 3.98 -0.46
C LEU A 19 9.48 2.82 0.11
N LEU A 20 10.17 2.07 -0.74
CA LEU A 20 11.06 0.99 -0.33
C LEU A 20 12.13 1.47 0.67
N ARG A 21 12.72 2.65 0.44
CA ARG A 21 13.70 3.25 1.37
C ARG A 21 13.07 3.64 2.70
N VAL A 22 11.85 4.20 2.69
CA VAL A 22 11.11 4.49 3.93
C VAL A 22 10.88 3.21 4.73
N LEU A 23 10.48 2.12 4.06
CA LEU A 23 10.23 0.83 4.69
C LEU A 23 11.51 0.10 5.14
N ALA A 24 12.66 0.40 4.53
CA ALA A 24 13.94 -0.24 4.85
C ALA A 24 14.70 0.52 5.95
N ASP A 25 14.85 1.83 5.78
CA ASP A 25 15.79 2.66 6.54
C ASP A 25 15.06 3.63 7.48
N GLY A 26 13.73 3.76 7.37
CA GLY A 26 12.97 4.76 8.11
C GLY A 26 13.30 6.19 7.69
N GLU A 27 13.80 6.38 6.47
CA GLU A 27 14.29 7.67 5.96
C GLU A 27 13.75 8.00 4.57
N PHE A 28 13.57 9.30 4.30
CA PHE A 28 13.26 9.79 2.96
C PHE A 28 13.93 11.12 2.65
N TYR A 29 13.94 11.48 1.36
CA TYR A 29 14.42 12.77 0.88
C TYR A 29 13.24 13.58 0.34
N ARG A 30 13.21 14.88 0.68
CA ARG A 30 12.28 15.82 0.04
C ARG A 30 12.62 15.95 -1.44
N VAL A 31 11.64 16.32 -2.26
CA VAL A 31 11.90 16.62 -3.68
C VAL A 31 12.91 17.77 -3.76
N GLY A 32 14.02 17.55 -4.46
CA GLY A 32 15.15 18.50 -4.55
C GLY A 32 16.01 18.61 -3.29
N GLY A 33 15.72 17.83 -2.23
CA GLY A 33 16.50 17.83 -0.99
C GLY A 33 17.63 16.80 -1.02
N HIS A 34 18.78 17.16 -0.46
CA HIS A 34 19.94 16.26 -0.33
C HIS A 34 20.11 15.70 1.08
N THR A 35 19.32 16.17 2.06
CA THR A 35 19.39 15.71 3.44
C THR A 35 18.29 14.68 3.71
N PRO A 36 18.61 13.49 4.24
CA PRO A 36 17.60 12.52 4.63
C PRO A 36 16.85 12.99 5.88
N VAL A 37 15.57 12.64 5.95
CA VAL A 37 14.70 12.90 7.10
C VAL A 37 14.27 11.55 7.68
N LYS A 38 14.65 11.30 8.94
CA LYS A 38 14.21 10.15 9.72
C LYS A 38 12.75 10.28 10.12
N VAL A 39 12.00 9.19 9.97
CA VAL A 39 10.59 9.09 10.33
C VAL A 39 10.27 7.76 10.98
N ASP A 40 9.38 7.82 11.97
CA ASP A 40 8.74 6.64 12.53
C ASP A 40 7.27 6.63 12.11
N VAL A 41 6.98 5.84 11.08
CA VAL A 41 5.65 5.72 10.49
C VAL A 41 5.26 4.27 10.27
N ARG A 42 4.07 3.92 10.73
CA ARG A 42 3.39 2.68 10.36
C ARG A 42 2.77 2.88 8.97
N ILE A 43 2.99 1.94 8.06
CA ILE A 43 2.41 1.98 6.71
C ILE A 43 1.27 0.98 6.62
N ILE A 44 0.14 1.43 6.06
CA ILE A 44 -1.00 0.60 5.65
C ILE A 44 -1.24 0.91 4.17
N ALA A 45 -1.27 -0.12 3.34
CA ALA A 45 -1.51 0.03 1.90
C ALA A 45 -2.78 -0.71 1.49
N ALA A 46 -3.50 -0.14 0.53
CA ALA A 46 -4.67 -0.74 -0.11
C ALA A 46 -4.53 -0.66 -1.63
N THR A 47 -5.15 -1.60 -2.33
CA THR A 47 -5.31 -1.55 -3.79
C THR A 47 -6.40 -2.52 -4.23
N HIS A 48 -7.09 -2.19 -5.32
CA HIS A 48 -7.99 -3.12 -6.01
C HIS A 48 -7.25 -4.05 -6.99
N GLN A 49 -5.98 -3.78 -7.30
CA GLN A 49 -5.19 -4.54 -8.27
C GLN A 49 -4.54 -5.77 -7.64
N ASN A 50 -4.32 -6.81 -8.46
CA ASN A 50 -3.56 -7.97 -8.03
C ASN A 50 -2.05 -7.67 -8.14
N LEU A 51 -1.40 -7.42 -7.00
CA LEU A 51 0.02 -7.08 -6.96
C LEU A 51 0.92 -8.22 -7.46
N GLU A 52 0.56 -9.49 -7.22
CA GLU A 52 1.33 -10.63 -7.72
C GLU A 52 1.42 -10.61 -9.26
N THR A 53 0.31 -10.35 -9.94
CA THR A 53 0.27 -10.19 -11.40
C THR A 53 1.09 -8.97 -11.85
N LEU A 54 1.02 -7.86 -11.12
CA LEU A 54 1.82 -6.66 -11.46
C LEU A 54 3.33 -6.88 -11.28
N VAL A 55 3.72 -7.68 -10.30
CA VAL A 55 5.12 -8.10 -10.10
C VAL A 55 5.58 -8.96 -11.29
N GLN A 56 4.79 -9.96 -11.68
CA GLN A 56 5.09 -10.79 -12.85
C GLN A 56 5.18 -9.97 -14.16
N ALA A 57 4.38 -8.91 -14.28
CA ALA A 57 4.41 -7.99 -15.41
C ALA A 57 5.54 -6.94 -15.33
N GLY A 58 6.35 -6.93 -14.28
CA GLY A 58 7.41 -5.93 -14.06
C GLY A 58 6.90 -4.51 -13.79
N LYS A 59 5.61 -4.35 -13.47
CA LYS A 59 4.98 -3.05 -13.16
C LYS A 59 5.06 -2.70 -11.68
N PHE A 60 5.22 -3.71 -10.84
CA PHE A 60 5.40 -3.53 -9.40
C PHE A 60 6.66 -4.24 -8.95
N ARG A 61 7.45 -3.61 -8.07
CA ARG A 61 8.70 -4.21 -7.61
C ARG A 61 8.43 -5.35 -6.64
N GLU A 62 9.11 -6.47 -6.89
CA GLU A 62 9.04 -7.67 -6.05
C GLU A 62 9.49 -7.41 -4.60
N ASP A 63 10.57 -6.64 -4.41
CA ASP A 63 11.10 -6.30 -3.08
C ASP A 63 10.12 -5.46 -2.23
N LEU A 64 9.42 -4.51 -2.87
CA LEU A 64 8.36 -3.73 -2.24
C LEU A 64 7.15 -4.62 -1.91
N PHE A 65 6.76 -5.50 -2.82
CA PHE A 65 5.66 -6.44 -2.58
C PHE A 65 5.92 -7.30 -1.36
N HIS A 66 7.10 -7.90 -1.23
CA HIS A 66 7.44 -8.73 -0.07
C HIS A 66 7.44 -7.96 1.25
N ARG A 67 7.82 -6.67 1.26
CA ARG A 67 7.79 -5.83 2.47
C ARG A 67 6.38 -5.41 2.88
N LEU A 68 5.48 -5.23 1.91
CA LEU A 68 4.08 -4.88 2.20
C LEU A 68 3.26 -6.12 2.56
N ASN A 69 3.53 -7.25 1.92
CA ASN A 69 2.75 -8.49 2.03
C ASN A 69 3.12 -9.33 3.28
N VAL A 70 3.50 -8.67 4.38
CA VAL A 70 3.74 -9.34 5.66
C VAL A 70 2.43 -9.67 6.36
N ILE A 71 1.47 -8.74 6.32
CA ILE A 71 0.10 -8.93 6.82
C ILE A 71 -0.85 -8.51 5.70
N ARG A 72 -1.54 -9.48 5.10
CA ARG A 72 -2.54 -9.24 4.07
C ARG A 72 -3.94 -9.38 4.65
N ILE A 73 -4.76 -8.34 4.49
CA ILE A 73 -6.17 -8.37 4.84
C ILE A 73 -6.96 -8.36 3.53
N HIS A 74 -7.69 -9.45 3.27
CA HIS A 74 -8.61 -9.51 2.14
C HIS A 74 -9.96 -8.94 2.55
N ILE A 75 -10.42 -7.90 1.87
CA ILE A 75 -11.75 -7.34 2.05
C ILE A 75 -12.67 -7.98 0.99
N PRO A 76 -13.63 -8.83 1.41
CA PRO A 76 -14.55 -9.47 0.48
C PRO A 76 -15.52 -8.45 -0.11
N ARG A 77 -16.13 -8.79 -1.25
CA ARG A 77 -17.15 -7.95 -1.86
C ARG A 77 -18.44 -8.00 -1.03
N MET A 78 -19.27 -6.96 -1.14
CA MET A 78 -20.59 -6.95 -0.50
C MET A 78 -21.47 -8.14 -0.90
N SER A 79 -21.31 -8.67 -2.13
CA SER A 79 -22.02 -9.86 -2.60
C SER A 79 -21.69 -11.13 -1.82
N ASP A 80 -20.52 -11.15 -1.19
CA ASP A 80 -19.97 -12.30 -0.45
C ASP A 80 -20.26 -12.17 1.06
N ARG A 81 -20.76 -11.00 1.49
CA ARG A 81 -21.20 -10.68 2.86
C ARG A 81 -22.57 -9.99 2.83
N ARG A 82 -23.57 -10.70 2.28
CA ARG A 82 -24.93 -10.14 2.09
C ARG A 82 -25.64 -9.85 3.40
N GLU A 83 -25.29 -10.58 4.46
CA GLU A 83 -25.78 -10.41 5.82
C GLU A 83 -25.49 -9.03 6.41
N ASP A 84 -24.46 -8.32 5.92
CA ASP A 84 -24.13 -6.97 6.39
C ASP A 84 -24.99 -5.88 5.71
N ILE A 85 -25.63 -6.20 4.59
CA ILE A 85 -26.40 -5.24 3.79
C ILE A 85 -27.53 -4.58 4.59
N PRO A 86 -28.38 -5.32 5.35
CA PRO A 86 -29.46 -4.70 6.11
C PRO A 86 -28.95 -3.69 7.14
N THR A 87 -27.86 -4.01 7.85
CA THR A 87 -27.27 -3.13 8.88
C THR A 87 -26.68 -1.86 8.24
N LEU A 88 -25.98 -1.99 7.11
CA LEU A 88 -25.42 -0.85 6.40
C LEU A 88 -26.51 0.04 5.80
N ALA A 89 -27.57 -0.55 5.23
CA ALA A 89 -28.70 0.18 4.65
C ALA A 89 -29.57 0.89 5.70
N GLN A 90 -29.50 0.47 6.97
CA GLN A 90 -30.14 1.18 8.07
C GLN A 90 -29.27 2.34 8.60
N HIS A 91 -27.95 2.26 8.44
CA HIS A 91 -27.01 3.27 8.93
C HIS A 91 -26.87 4.47 8.00
N PHE A 92 -26.85 4.23 6.69
CA PHE A 92 -26.74 5.25 5.63
C PHE A 92 -28.11 5.61 5.06
#